data_AF-A0A2U2PAM2-F1
#
_entry.id   AF-A0A2U2PAM2-F1
#
_cell.length_a   1.000
_cell.length_b   1.000
_cell.length_c   1.000
_cell.angle_alpha   90.00
_cell.angle_beta   90.00
_cell.angle_gamma   90.00
#
_symmetry.space_group_name_H-M   'P 1'
#
loop_
_entity.id
_entity.type
_entity.pdbx_description
1 polymer ?
#
loop_
_entity_poly.entity_id
_entity_poly.type
_entity_poly.pdbx_seq_one_letter_code
_entity_poly.pdbx_strand_id
1 'polypeptide(L)'
;MSEKIKIGISIGDINGIGLEIILKTLSDHTIYDYCTPIVYGTTKVASFYRKALSMGDFSFNVISRPDQANGKRPNMINCWDEDVKIEPGSASPTGGKYAFISLERAVSDLLEGNTDALVTAPINKHTIQNDSFNFAGHTEYIQHRAQAKDSLMFLVGEDLRVGVVTGHVPVSQIASGITKESIISKLELMKESLKNDFWVQKPKIAVLGLNPHAGDNGLIGTEEKDIIIPAIEAANESGIFAFGPYAADGFFANGSHMKFDAVLAMYHDQGLIPFKYIDFHTGVNFTAGLPVVRTSPDHGTGYDIAGKNLASESSFREALFMAMNIVKRRREMAELTSNPLKITKLSKDRD
;
A
#
# COMPACT_ATOMS: atom_id res chain seq x y z
N MET A 1 -19.73 -2.62 -22.83
CA MET A 1 -18.51 -1.96 -22.33
C MET A 1 -18.23 -2.56 -20.97
N SER A 2 -17.02 -3.06 -20.72
CA SER A 2 -16.63 -3.51 -19.37
C SER A 2 -16.85 -2.35 -18.38
N GLU A 3 -17.46 -2.61 -17.23
CA GLU A 3 -17.69 -1.59 -16.20
C GLU A 3 -16.33 -1.08 -15.71
N LYS A 4 -16.11 0.24 -15.77
CA LYS A 4 -14.84 0.85 -15.34
C LYS A 4 -14.61 0.57 -13.86
N ILE A 5 -13.36 0.31 -13.51
CA ILE A 5 -12.96 0.04 -12.12
C ILE A 5 -13.36 1.21 -11.23
N LYS A 6 -14.12 0.95 -10.17
CA LYS A 6 -14.51 1.96 -9.16
C LYS A 6 -13.43 2.03 -8.10
N ILE A 7 -12.77 3.18 -7.98
CA ILE A 7 -11.73 3.39 -6.98
C ILE A 7 -12.28 4.27 -5.87
N GLY A 8 -12.36 3.72 -4.66
CA GLY A 8 -12.64 4.48 -3.45
C GLY A 8 -11.41 5.27 -3.01
N ILE A 9 -11.61 6.52 -2.60
CA ILE A 9 -10.54 7.42 -2.14
C ILE A 9 -10.91 7.99 -0.78
N SER A 10 -10.17 7.67 0.28
CA SER A 10 -10.31 8.36 1.57
C SER A 10 -9.46 9.63 1.59
N ILE A 11 -9.98 10.72 2.14
CA ILE A 11 -9.36 12.04 2.04
C ILE A 11 -8.23 12.29 3.05
N GLY A 12 -8.05 11.39 4.02
CA GLY A 12 -7.05 11.53 5.07
C GLY A 12 -7.35 12.69 6.02
N ASP A 13 -6.32 13.23 6.67
CA ASP A 13 -6.47 14.37 7.58
C ASP A 13 -6.92 15.63 6.82
N ILE A 14 -8.04 16.23 7.23
CA ILE A 14 -8.61 17.42 6.59
C ILE A 14 -7.72 18.67 6.70
N ASN A 15 -6.74 18.67 7.60
CA ASN A 15 -5.74 19.73 7.75
C ASN A 15 -4.41 19.40 7.06
N GLY A 16 -4.28 18.22 6.44
CA GLY A 16 -3.11 17.80 5.67
C GLY A 16 -3.25 18.07 4.17
N ILE A 17 -2.31 17.53 3.39
CA ILE A 17 -2.26 17.67 1.92
C ILE A 17 -3.23 16.76 1.17
N GLY A 18 -3.98 15.89 1.85
CA GLY A 18 -4.77 14.82 1.21
C GLY A 18 -5.74 15.32 0.15
N LEU A 19 -6.54 16.35 0.47
CA LEU A 19 -7.44 16.95 -0.52
C LEU A 19 -6.69 17.70 -1.62
N GLU A 20 -5.54 18.28 -1.33
CA GLU A 20 -4.74 18.98 -2.33
C GLU A 20 -4.26 18.04 -3.43
N ILE A 21 -3.65 16.90 -3.07
CA ILE A 21 -3.17 15.90 -4.04
C ILE A 21 -4.32 15.19 -4.77
N ILE A 22 -5.46 14.96 -4.10
CA ILE A 22 -6.66 14.38 -4.72
C ILE A 22 -7.22 15.33 -5.78
N LEU A 23 -7.38 16.62 -5.45
CA LEU A 23 -7.90 17.61 -6.38
C LEU A 23 -6.97 17.76 -7.59
N LYS A 24 -5.66 17.88 -7.37
CA LYS A 24 -4.64 17.96 -8.44
C LYS A 24 -4.62 16.71 -9.33
N THR A 25 -4.79 15.51 -8.76
CA THR A 25 -4.86 14.28 -9.55
C THR A 25 -6.13 14.25 -10.40
N LEU A 26 -7.26 14.57 -9.79
CA LEU A 26 -8.57 14.43 -10.44
C LEU A 26 -8.88 15.59 -11.38
N SER A 27 -8.15 16.71 -11.38
CA SER A 27 -8.33 17.76 -12.39
C SER A 27 -7.92 17.32 -13.79
N ASP A 28 -7.09 16.29 -13.89
CA ASP A 28 -6.78 15.63 -15.13
C ASP A 28 -7.94 14.69 -15.53
N HIS A 29 -8.73 15.12 -16.51
CA HIS A 29 -9.89 14.37 -16.98
C HIS A 29 -9.54 13.02 -17.62
N THR A 30 -8.29 12.81 -18.05
CA THR A 30 -7.86 11.52 -18.62
C THR A 30 -7.92 10.39 -17.60
N ILE A 31 -7.84 10.68 -16.29
CA ILE A 31 -8.03 9.70 -15.22
C ILE A 31 -9.39 9.00 -15.35
N TYR A 32 -10.42 9.72 -15.77
CA TYR A 32 -11.77 9.17 -15.87
C TYR A 32 -11.90 8.16 -17.00
N ASP A 33 -11.00 8.17 -17.99
CA ASP A 33 -10.98 7.15 -19.05
C ASP A 33 -10.54 5.79 -18.50
N TYR A 34 -9.75 5.77 -17.43
CA TYR A 34 -9.21 4.54 -16.82
C TYR A 34 -10.05 4.01 -15.65
N CYS A 35 -10.63 4.89 -14.82
CA CYS A 35 -11.45 4.49 -13.66
C CYS A 35 -12.61 5.44 -13.37
N THR A 36 -13.46 5.01 -12.44
CA THR A 36 -14.49 5.83 -11.81
C THR A 36 -14.03 6.18 -10.38
N PRO A 37 -13.42 7.36 -10.15
CA PRO A 37 -12.98 7.76 -8.81
C PRO A 37 -14.17 8.21 -7.95
N ILE A 38 -14.20 7.73 -6.70
CA ILE A 38 -15.21 8.04 -5.69
C ILE A 38 -14.50 8.50 -4.43
N VAL A 39 -14.59 9.79 -4.14
CA VAL A 39 -13.96 10.40 -2.97
C VAL A 39 -14.91 10.39 -1.77
N TYR A 40 -14.47 9.85 -0.65
CA TYR A 40 -15.21 9.82 0.61
C TYR A 40 -14.75 10.99 1.48
N GLY A 41 -15.58 12.01 1.65
CA GLY A 41 -15.21 13.24 2.35
C GLY A 41 -16.39 14.18 2.44
N THR A 42 -16.20 15.48 2.20
CA THR A 42 -17.34 16.38 1.91
C THR A 42 -16.98 17.45 0.90
N THR A 43 -18.00 17.89 0.17
CA THR A 43 -17.88 19.00 -0.77
C THR A 43 -17.53 20.32 -0.09
N LYS A 44 -17.86 20.51 1.19
CA LYS A 44 -17.51 21.72 1.95
C LYS A 44 -15.99 21.81 2.17
N VAL A 45 -15.36 20.73 2.63
CA VAL A 45 -13.91 20.67 2.83
C VAL A 45 -13.18 20.71 1.48
N ALA A 46 -13.69 19.98 0.49
CA ALA A 46 -13.12 20.03 -0.85
C ALA A 46 -13.18 21.44 -1.47
N SER A 47 -14.27 22.18 -1.25
CA SER A 47 -14.43 23.55 -1.75
C SER A 47 -13.43 24.52 -1.12
N PHE A 48 -13.10 24.33 0.16
CA PHE A 48 -12.06 25.12 0.84
C PHE A 48 -10.70 24.94 0.14
N TYR A 49 -10.25 23.70 -0.07
CA TYR A 49 -8.99 23.42 -0.75
C TYR A 49 -9.02 23.85 -2.21
N ARG A 50 -10.12 23.58 -2.93
CA ARG A 50 -10.29 24.02 -4.32
C ARG A 50 -10.08 25.53 -4.47
N LYS A 51 -10.60 26.34 -3.54
CA LYS A 51 -10.39 27.80 -3.51
C LYS A 51 -8.93 28.15 -3.24
N ALA A 52 -8.28 27.48 -2.28
CA ALA A 52 -6.86 27.69 -1.97
C ALA A 52 -5.95 27.36 -3.17
N LEU A 53 -6.33 26.38 -3.99
CA LEU A 53 -5.60 25.96 -5.20
C LEU A 53 -5.97 26.76 -6.46
N SER A 54 -6.89 27.72 -6.38
CA SER A 54 -7.40 28.49 -7.53
C SER A 54 -8.01 27.62 -8.65
N MET A 55 -8.65 26.50 -8.29
CA MET A 55 -9.25 25.54 -9.23
C MET A 55 -10.73 25.88 -9.50
N GLY A 56 -10.97 26.93 -10.29
CA GLY A 56 -12.30 27.51 -10.52
C GLY A 56 -13.35 26.54 -11.08
N ASP A 57 -12.97 25.71 -12.05
CA ASP A 57 -13.93 24.90 -12.83
C ASP A 57 -14.11 23.46 -12.33
N PHE A 58 -13.28 23.03 -11.36
CA PHE A 58 -13.36 21.67 -10.84
C PHE A 58 -14.59 21.49 -9.94
N SER A 59 -15.38 20.45 -10.19
CA SER A 59 -16.53 20.10 -9.35
C SER A 59 -16.74 18.60 -9.26
N PHE A 60 -17.05 18.13 -8.05
CA PHE A 60 -17.46 16.75 -7.83
C PHE A 60 -18.93 16.55 -8.23
N ASN A 61 -19.21 15.40 -8.83
CA ASN A 61 -20.55 14.83 -8.92
C ASN A 61 -20.91 14.23 -7.55
N VAL A 62 -21.81 14.88 -6.82
CA VAL A 62 -22.21 14.41 -5.49
C VAL A 62 -23.17 13.24 -5.63
N ILE A 63 -22.84 12.14 -4.97
CA ILE A 63 -23.61 10.90 -4.97
C ILE A 63 -23.80 10.40 -3.54
N SER A 64 -24.79 9.54 -3.31
CA SER A 64 -25.02 8.94 -1.99
C SER A 64 -24.52 7.50 -1.89
N ARG A 65 -24.27 6.85 -3.03
CA ARG A 65 -23.84 5.45 -3.11
C ARG A 65 -22.95 5.20 -4.34
N PRO A 66 -22.01 4.24 -4.30
CA PRO A 66 -21.11 3.97 -5.42
C PRO A 66 -21.78 3.52 -6.73
N ASP A 67 -22.97 2.94 -6.68
CA ASP A 67 -23.77 2.55 -7.86
C ASP A 67 -24.26 3.75 -8.69
N GLN A 68 -24.31 4.95 -8.09
CA GLN A 68 -24.72 6.20 -8.74
C GLN A 68 -23.55 6.93 -9.42
N ALA A 69 -22.33 6.40 -9.31
CA ALA A 69 -21.13 7.09 -9.78
C ALA A 69 -21.14 7.27 -11.31
N ASN A 70 -20.77 8.47 -11.76
CA ASN A 70 -20.60 8.77 -13.16
C ASN A 70 -19.14 8.56 -13.58
N GLY A 71 -18.89 7.59 -14.47
CA GLY A 71 -17.56 7.25 -14.97
C GLY A 71 -16.89 8.27 -15.91
N LYS A 72 -17.46 9.48 -16.05
CA LYS A 72 -16.88 10.63 -16.77
C LYS A 72 -16.68 11.85 -15.87
N ARG A 73 -16.89 11.71 -14.57
CA ARG A 73 -16.79 12.80 -13.59
C ARG A 73 -16.07 12.30 -12.33
N PRO A 74 -15.42 13.20 -11.57
CA PRO A 74 -14.98 12.86 -10.24
C PRO A 74 -16.21 12.80 -9.33
N ASN A 75 -16.39 11.72 -8.59
CA ASN A 75 -17.55 11.55 -7.72
C ASN A 75 -17.17 11.79 -6.26
N MET A 76 -18.12 12.26 -5.46
CA MET A 76 -17.94 12.44 -4.02
C MET A 76 -19.15 11.95 -3.24
N ILE A 77 -18.89 11.19 -2.18
CA ILE A 77 -19.86 10.84 -1.14
C ILE A 77 -19.59 11.74 0.06
N ASN A 78 -20.61 12.50 0.47
CA ASN A 78 -20.56 13.28 1.71
C ASN A 78 -20.69 12.31 2.89
N CYS A 79 -19.63 12.16 3.67
CA CYS A 79 -19.60 11.27 4.82
C CYS A 79 -20.10 11.92 6.12
N TRP A 80 -20.29 13.24 6.13
CA TRP A 80 -20.86 14.02 7.23
C TRP A 80 -21.48 15.32 6.71
N ASP A 81 -22.37 15.91 7.51
CA ASP A 81 -23.15 17.11 7.14
C ASP A 81 -22.71 18.37 7.90
N GLU A 82 -22.20 18.20 9.13
CA GLU A 82 -21.81 19.30 9.99
C GLU A 82 -20.65 20.14 9.39
N ASP A 83 -20.62 21.42 9.76
CA ASP A 83 -19.49 22.28 9.43
C ASP A 83 -18.31 21.94 10.32
N VAL A 84 -17.14 21.87 9.70
CA VAL A 84 -15.89 21.50 10.37
C VAL A 84 -14.89 22.62 10.23
N LYS A 85 -14.17 22.91 11.31
CA LYS A 85 -13.10 23.90 11.28
C LYS A 85 -11.91 23.32 10.52
N ILE A 86 -11.51 24.00 9.44
CA ILE A 86 -10.37 23.60 8.60
C ILE A 86 -9.21 24.53 8.94
N GLU A 87 -8.11 23.95 9.41
CA GLU A 87 -6.89 24.65 9.84
C GLU A 87 -5.69 23.98 9.16
N PRO A 88 -5.46 24.23 7.86
CA PRO A 88 -4.38 23.60 7.13
C PRO A 88 -3.05 23.79 7.84
N GLY A 89 -2.30 22.70 7.95
CA GLY A 89 -1.00 22.66 8.59
C GLY A 89 -1.00 22.51 10.10
N SER A 90 -2.17 22.36 10.72
CA SER A 90 -2.29 22.10 12.16
C SER A 90 -2.86 20.72 12.42
N ALA A 91 -2.08 19.87 13.09
CA ALA A 91 -2.57 18.61 13.62
C ALA A 91 -3.65 18.89 14.67
N SER A 92 -4.85 18.32 14.48
CA SER A 92 -5.98 18.51 15.40
C SER A 92 -6.78 17.22 15.59
N PRO A 93 -7.43 17.02 16.75
CA PRO A 93 -8.37 15.91 16.96
C PRO A 93 -9.53 15.91 15.95
N THR A 94 -9.95 17.11 15.53
CA THR A 94 -10.96 17.30 14.47
C THR A 94 -10.46 16.71 13.15
N GLY A 95 -9.20 16.99 12.79
CA GLY A 95 -8.50 16.42 11.63
C GLY A 95 -8.55 14.89 11.60
N GLY A 96 -8.16 14.27 12.72
CA GLY A 96 -8.17 12.82 12.87
C GLY A 96 -9.57 12.21 12.86
N LYS A 97 -10.54 12.80 13.55
CA LYS A 97 -11.94 12.34 13.57
C LYS A 97 -12.52 12.21 12.16
N TYR A 98 -12.41 13.25 11.35
CA TYR A 98 -13.00 13.24 10.00
C TYR A 98 -12.18 12.43 8.98
N ALA A 99 -10.87 12.28 9.21
CA ALA A 99 -10.06 11.31 8.49
C ALA A 99 -10.58 9.88 8.71
N PHE A 100 -10.90 9.54 9.96
CA PHE A 100 -11.44 8.23 10.30
C PHE A 100 -12.84 8.01 9.70
N ILE A 101 -13.76 8.98 9.79
CA ILE A 101 -15.10 8.88 9.19
C ILE A 101 -15.01 8.63 7.67
N SER A 102 -14.11 9.35 6.98
CA SER A 102 -13.82 9.13 5.56
C SER A 102 -13.31 7.71 5.29
N LEU A 103 -12.30 7.27 6.05
CA LEU A 103 -11.69 5.95 5.91
C LEU A 103 -12.69 4.82 6.18
N GLU A 104 -13.45 4.91 7.26
CA GLU A 104 -14.42 3.90 7.66
C GLU A 104 -15.48 3.68 6.58
N ARG A 105 -16.03 4.78 6.04
CA ARG A 105 -17.02 4.68 4.98
C ARG A 105 -16.43 4.03 3.73
N ALA A 106 -15.24 4.46 3.32
CA ALA A 106 -14.56 3.91 2.15
C ALA A 106 -14.22 2.42 2.29
N VAL A 107 -13.82 2.00 3.50
CA VAL A 107 -13.52 0.59 3.81
C VAL A 107 -14.80 -0.24 3.84
N SER A 108 -15.93 0.29 4.35
CA SER A 108 -17.21 -0.44 4.30
C SER A 108 -17.61 -0.72 2.86
N ASP A 109 -17.63 0.31 2.01
CA ASP A 109 -18.01 0.18 0.60
C ASP A 109 -17.04 -0.72 -0.17
N LEU A 110 -15.75 -0.75 0.18
CA LEU A 110 -14.77 -1.69 -0.37
C LEU A 110 -15.05 -3.15 0.02
N LEU A 111 -15.32 -3.41 1.29
CA LEU A 111 -15.55 -4.77 1.80
C LEU A 111 -16.90 -5.34 1.33
N GLU A 112 -17.88 -4.48 1.09
CA GLU A 112 -19.17 -4.84 0.49
C GLU A 112 -19.09 -5.07 -1.03
N GLY A 113 -17.96 -4.77 -1.67
CA GLY A 113 -17.77 -4.89 -3.12
C GLY A 113 -18.39 -3.75 -3.93
N ASN A 114 -18.76 -2.63 -3.29
CA ASN A 114 -19.28 -1.44 -3.96
C ASN A 114 -18.16 -0.63 -4.65
N THR A 115 -16.92 -0.77 -4.18
CA THR A 115 -15.71 -0.30 -4.88
C THR A 115 -14.69 -1.43 -5.04
N ASP A 116 -13.83 -1.33 -6.06
CA ASP A 116 -12.91 -2.40 -6.45
C ASP A 116 -11.54 -2.30 -5.76
N ALA A 117 -11.15 -1.09 -5.37
CA ALA A 117 -9.94 -0.80 -4.62
C ALA A 117 -10.09 0.47 -3.79
N LEU A 118 -9.18 0.65 -2.84
CA LEU A 118 -9.07 1.83 -2.00
C LEU A 118 -7.70 2.50 -2.15
N VAL A 119 -7.70 3.79 -2.42
CA VAL A 119 -6.51 4.64 -2.33
C VAL A 119 -6.68 5.54 -1.11
N THR A 120 -5.80 5.44 -0.13
CA THR A 120 -5.90 6.24 1.10
C THR A 120 -4.99 7.45 1.05
N ALA A 121 -5.49 8.65 1.28
CA ALA A 121 -4.64 9.80 1.54
C ALA A 121 -4.05 9.77 2.97
N PRO A 122 -2.97 10.53 3.26
CA PRO A 122 -2.24 10.42 4.52
C PRO A 122 -3.06 10.81 5.76
N ILE A 123 -2.81 10.11 6.87
CA ILE A 123 -3.41 10.37 8.19
C ILE A 123 -2.30 10.65 9.22
N ASN A 124 -2.66 11.36 10.28
CA ASN A 124 -1.79 11.49 11.44
C ASN A 124 -2.16 10.44 12.49
N LYS A 125 -1.21 9.55 12.78
CA LYS A 125 -1.37 8.41 13.70
C LYS A 125 -1.74 8.82 15.12
N HIS A 126 -1.41 10.03 15.55
CA HIS A 126 -1.71 10.51 16.90
C HIS A 126 -3.12 11.08 17.00
N THR A 127 -3.54 11.89 16.03
CA THR A 127 -4.83 12.60 16.09
C THR A 127 -6.01 11.71 15.70
N ILE A 128 -5.77 10.66 14.90
CA ILE A 128 -6.81 9.72 14.48
C ILE A 128 -7.25 8.77 15.60
N GLN A 129 -6.44 8.55 16.64
CA GLN A 129 -6.80 7.65 17.73
C GLN A 129 -8.03 8.17 18.47
N ASN A 130 -9.01 7.30 18.68
CA ASN A 130 -10.24 7.58 19.40
C ASN A 130 -10.90 6.28 19.85
N ASP A 131 -12.01 6.35 20.58
CA ASP A 131 -12.73 5.17 21.09
C ASP A 131 -13.09 4.14 20.01
N SER A 132 -13.25 4.58 18.75
CA SER A 132 -13.57 3.75 17.59
C SER A 132 -12.37 3.42 16.69
N PHE A 133 -11.18 3.99 16.94
CA PHE A 133 -9.95 3.72 16.20
C PHE A 133 -8.75 3.62 17.15
N ASN A 134 -8.34 2.38 17.42
CA ASN A 134 -7.18 2.05 18.25
C ASN A 134 -6.19 1.18 17.46
N PHE A 135 -5.71 1.70 16.33
CA PHE A 135 -4.84 0.98 15.38
C PHE A 135 -3.58 1.79 15.09
N ALA A 136 -2.47 1.11 14.80
CA ALA A 136 -1.21 1.79 14.46
C ALA A 136 -1.27 2.61 13.16
N GLY A 137 -2.21 2.28 12.26
CA GLY A 137 -2.44 3.01 11.03
C GLY A 137 -3.48 2.33 10.13
N HIS A 138 -3.44 2.72 8.84
CA HIS A 138 -4.34 2.19 7.81
C HIS A 138 -4.25 0.67 7.67
N THR A 139 -3.02 0.13 7.62
CA THR A 139 -2.77 -1.29 7.35
C THR A 139 -3.44 -2.16 8.40
N GLU A 140 -3.21 -1.88 9.67
CA GLU A 140 -3.73 -2.67 10.79
C GLU A 140 -5.26 -2.55 10.89
N TYR A 141 -5.81 -1.35 10.66
CA TYR A 141 -7.26 -1.14 10.63
C TYR A 141 -7.93 -1.94 9.52
N ILE A 142 -7.41 -1.87 8.28
CA ILE A 142 -8.01 -2.56 7.13
C ILE A 142 -7.83 -4.07 7.28
N GLN A 143 -6.67 -4.55 7.75
CA GLN A 143 -6.45 -5.97 8.03
C GLN A 143 -7.50 -6.49 9.02
N HIS A 144 -7.74 -5.76 10.11
CA HIS A 144 -8.75 -6.13 11.11
C HIS A 144 -10.16 -6.16 10.50
N ARG A 145 -10.55 -5.10 9.78
CA ARG A 145 -11.88 -5.00 9.14
C ARG A 145 -12.10 -6.06 8.06
N ALA A 146 -11.06 -6.41 7.32
CA ALA A 146 -11.07 -7.45 6.30
C ALA A 146 -10.93 -8.87 6.85
N GLN A 147 -10.76 -9.03 8.18
CA GLN A 147 -10.51 -10.30 8.85
C GLN A 147 -9.32 -11.08 8.25
N ALA A 148 -8.32 -10.35 7.75
CA ALA A 148 -7.14 -10.93 7.15
C ALA A 148 -6.16 -11.41 8.22
N LYS A 149 -5.64 -12.64 8.05
CA LYS A 149 -4.74 -13.28 9.02
C LYS A 149 -3.44 -12.51 9.19
N ASP A 150 -2.85 -12.06 8.09
CA ASP A 150 -1.60 -11.30 8.08
C ASP A 150 -1.60 -10.31 6.91
N SER A 151 -0.74 -9.31 6.99
CA SER A 151 -0.50 -8.35 5.91
C SER A 151 0.99 -8.04 5.79
N LEU A 152 1.38 -7.56 4.62
CA LEU A 152 2.73 -7.12 4.35
C LEU A 152 2.69 -5.67 3.85
N MET A 153 3.41 -4.80 4.54
CA MET A 153 3.78 -3.51 3.98
C MET A 153 4.75 -3.75 2.83
N PHE A 154 4.31 -3.46 1.61
CA PHE A 154 5.07 -3.70 0.41
C PHE A 154 5.21 -2.39 -0.36
N LEU A 155 6.39 -1.78 -0.27
CA LEU A 155 6.70 -0.59 -1.04
C LEU A 155 7.06 -0.99 -2.46
N VAL A 156 6.45 -0.32 -3.43
CA VAL A 156 6.55 -0.66 -4.83
C VAL A 156 6.87 0.60 -5.62
N GLY A 157 8.02 0.57 -6.29
CA GLY A 157 8.46 1.53 -7.28
C GLY A 157 8.68 0.86 -8.62
N GLU A 158 9.32 1.57 -9.53
CA GLU A 158 9.63 1.05 -10.87
C GLU A 158 10.81 0.07 -10.77
N ASP A 159 11.87 0.49 -10.08
CA ASP A 159 13.13 -0.22 -9.99
C ASP A 159 13.25 -1.11 -8.75
N LEU A 160 12.46 -0.83 -7.69
CA LEU A 160 12.54 -1.57 -6.44
C LEU A 160 11.18 -1.92 -5.84
N ARG A 161 11.07 -3.15 -5.32
CA ARG A 161 9.98 -3.59 -4.45
C ARG A 161 10.53 -4.08 -3.14
N VAL A 162 10.07 -3.54 -2.02
CA VAL A 162 10.59 -3.86 -0.68
C VAL A 162 9.47 -4.22 0.29
N GLY A 163 9.53 -5.43 0.82
CA GLY A 163 8.76 -5.86 1.98
C GLY A 163 9.61 -5.78 3.25
N VAL A 164 8.96 -5.63 4.41
CA VAL A 164 9.63 -5.63 5.72
C VAL A 164 9.08 -6.73 6.62
N VAL A 165 9.96 -7.41 7.37
CA VAL A 165 9.56 -8.37 8.40
C VAL A 165 8.95 -7.63 9.60
N THR A 166 9.65 -6.60 10.08
CA THR A 166 9.18 -5.71 11.14
C THR A 166 8.86 -4.32 10.60
N GLY A 167 7.64 -3.85 10.86
CA GLY A 167 7.16 -2.53 10.45
C GLY A 167 7.55 -1.44 11.44
N HIS A 168 6.57 -0.70 11.95
CA HIS A 168 6.79 0.42 12.88
C HIS A 168 7.04 -0.06 14.32
N VAL A 169 8.23 -0.59 14.60
CA VAL A 169 8.66 -0.98 15.96
C VAL A 169 9.88 -0.16 16.40
N PRO A 170 10.10 0.04 17.72
CA PRO A 170 11.34 0.62 18.22
C PRO A 170 12.56 -0.21 17.80
N VAL A 171 13.68 0.45 17.49
CA VAL A 171 14.92 -0.23 17.05
C VAL A 171 15.37 -1.31 18.03
N SER A 172 15.22 -1.07 19.33
CA SER A 172 15.55 -2.03 20.40
C SER A 172 14.70 -3.31 20.40
N GLN A 173 13.58 -3.33 19.67
CA GLN A 173 12.66 -4.47 19.58
C GLN A 173 12.73 -5.22 18.24
N ILE A 174 13.56 -4.74 17.29
CA ILE A 174 13.65 -5.35 15.96
C ILE A 174 14.09 -6.81 16.08
N ALA A 175 15.23 -7.08 16.73
CA ALA A 175 15.80 -8.42 16.80
C ALA A 175 14.82 -9.44 17.40
N SER A 176 14.09 -9.07 18.45
CA SER A 176 13.06 -9.92 19.06
C SER A 176 11.86 -10.22 18.15
N GLY A 177 11.61 -9.38 17.14
CA GLY A 177 10.54 -9.58 16.16
C GLY A 177 10.95 -10.42 14.95
N ILE A 178 12.25 -10.71 14.79
CA ILE A 178 12.77 -11.57 13.73
C ILE A 178 12.70 -13.01 14.21
N THR A 179 11.72 -13.76 13.72
CA THR A 179 11.58 -15.19 13.98
C THR A 179 11.50 -15.94 12.66
N LYS A 180 11.72 -17.25 12.70
CA LYS A 180 11.62 -18.10 11.50
C LYS A 180 10.23 -18.01 10.89
N GLU A 181 9.20 -18.01 11.74
CA GLU A 181 7.79 -17.94 11.37
C GLU A 181 7.45 -16.59 10.74
N SER A 182 7.95 -15.48 11.31
CA SER A 182 7.66 -14.15 10.76
C SER A 182 8.28 -13.97 9.37
N ILE A 183 9.51 -14.45 9.15
CA ILE A 183 10.17 -14.43 7.84
C ILE A 183 9.41 -15.28 6.81
N ILE A 184 9.08 -16.53 7.15
CA ILE A 184 8.36 -17.43 6.24
C ILE A 184 6.99 -16.84 5.88
N SER A 185 6.24 -16.33 6.85
CA SER A 185 4.94 -15.67 6.62
C SER A 185 5.08 -14.52 5.62
N LYS A 186 6.10 -13.65 5.78
CA LYS A 186 6.33 -12.54 4.84
C LYS A 186 6.75 -13.01 3.46
N LEU A 187 7.60 -14.04 3.36
CA LEU A 187 8.00 -14.63 2.08
C LEU A 187 6.82 -15.25 1.32
N GLU A 188 5.90 -15.90 2.03
CA GLU A 188 4.65 -16.42 1.45
C GLU A 188 3.78 -15.29 0.90
N LEU A 189 3.54 -14.23 1.71
CA LEU A 189 2.80 -13.05 1.29
C LEU A 189 3.44 -12.36 0.07
N MET A 190 4.77 -12.22 0.06
CA MET A 190 5.51 -11.64 -1.06
C MET A 190 5.37 -12.48 -2.31
N LYS A 191 5.56 -13.81 -2.23
CA LYS A 191 5.41 -14.72 -3.37
C LYS A 191 4.01 -14.63 -3.97
N GLU A 192 2.98 -14.72 -3.12
CA GLU A 192 1.59 -14.68 -3.60
C GLU A 192 1.25 -13.32 -4.20
N SER A 193 1.72 -12.23 -3.60
CA SER A 193 1.54 -10.90 -4.18
C SER A 193 2.28 -10.74 -5.51
N LEU A 194 3.55 -11.14 -5.58
CA LEU A 194 4.33 -11.06 -6.81
C LEU A 194 3.68 -11.86 -7.95
N LYS A 195 3.10 -13.02 -7.65
CA LYS A 195 2.37 -13.82 -8.65
C LYS A 195 1.01 -13.20 -9.02
N ASN A 196 0.19 -12.82 -8.05
CA ASN A 196 -1.20 -12.47 -8.29
C ASN A 196 -1.40 -10.97 -8.61
N ASP A 197 -0.63 -10.09 -7.96
CA ASP A 197 -0.71 -8.63 -8.09
C ASP A 197 0.28 -8.08 -9.12
N PHE A 198 1.42 -8.75 -9.30
CA PHE A 198 2.51 -8.31 -10.18
C PHE A 198 2.83 -9.27 -11.33
N TRP A 199 2.14 -10.42 -11.43
CA TRP A 199 2.28 -11.41 -12.51
C TRP A 199 3.69 -11.96 -12.74
N VAL A 200 4.50 -12.00 -11.70
CA VAL A 200 5.79 -12.66 -11.70
C VAL A 200 5.58 -14.15 -11.41
N GLN A 201 5.64 -15.00 -12.44
CA GLN A 201 5.30 -16.44 -12.31
C GLN A 201 6.23 -17.23 -11.38
N LYS A 202 7.52 -16.88 -11.36
CA LYS A 202 8.55 -17.51 -10.53
C LYS A 202 9.35 -16.43 -9.78
N PRO A 203 8.75 -15.80 -8.76
CA PRO A 203 9.36 -14.66 -8.09
C PRO A 203 10.68 -15.04 -7.42
N LYS A 204 11.72 -14.26 -7.68
CA LYS A 204 13.00 -14.31 -6.97
C LYS A 204 13.02 -13.21 -5.91
N ILE A 205 13.10 -13.62 -4.65
CA ILE A 205 13.08 -12.70 -3.51
C ILE A 205 14.46 -12.68 -2.86
N ALA A 206 15.09 -11.52 -2.80
CA ALA A 206 16.30 -11.34 -1.99
C ALA A 206 15.90 -11.13 -0.53
N VAL A 207 16.63 -11.74 0.40
CA VAL A 207 16.46 -11.58 1.84
C VAL A 207 17.71 -10.91 2.40
N LEU A 208 17.54 -9.82 3.14
CA LEU A 208 18.65 -9.13 3.80
C LEU A 208 18.99 -9.79 5.14
N GLY A 209 20.24 -9.68 5.58
CA GLY A 209 20.62 -9.97 6.96
C GLY A 209 20.04 -8.95 7.93
N LEU A 210 19.88 -9.33 9.20
CA LEU A 210 19.54 -8.40 10.28
C LEU A 210 20.77 -7.57 10.66
N ASN A 211 21.89 -8.25 10.84
CA ASN A 211 23.14 -7.67 11.30
C ASN A 211 23.97 -7.10 10.14
N PRO A 212 24.85 -6.13 10.42
CA PRO A 212 25.89 -5.71 9.48
C PRO A 212 26.66 -6.91 8.94
N HIS A 213 27.04 -6.85 7.66
CA HIS A 213 27.74 -7.95 6.98
C HIS A 213 27.02 -9.31 7.06
N ALA A 214 25.70 -9.33 7.28
CA ALA A 214 24.91 -10.54 7.49
C ALA A 214 25.52 -11.44 8.58
N GLY A 215 25.93 -10.83 9.69
CA GLY A 215 26.44 -11.52 10.88
C GLY A 215 27.92 -11.93 10.81
N ASP A 216 28.58 -11.78 9.66
CA ASP A 216 29.98 -12.15 9.43
C ASP A 216 30.35 -13.53 10.02
N ASN A 217 29.63 -14.56 9.59
CA ASN A 217 29.75 -15.95 10.07
C ASN A 217 29.54 -16.14 11.59
N GLY A 218 28.76 -15.26 12.22
CA GLY A 218 28.46 -15.31 13.65
C GLY A 218 29.33 -14.40 14.51
N LEU A 219 30.26 -13.64 13.91
CA LEU A 219 31.09 -12.67 14.63
C LEU A 219 30.28 -11.46 15.09
N ILE A 220 29.27 -11.05 14.30
CA ILE A 220 28.45 -9.85 14.54
C ILE A 220 26.98 -10.27 14.70
N GLY A 221 26.69 -11.06 15.74
CA GLY A 221 25.36 -11.62 15.97
C GLY A 221 25.16 -12.98 15.29
N THR A 222 24.18 -13.74 15.76
CA THR A 222 23.93 -15.13 15.32
C THR A 222 22.56 -15.33 14.67
N GLU A 223 21.74 -14.28 14.61
CA GLU A 223 20.38 -14.32 14.08
C GLU A 223 20.34 -14.81 12.63
N GLU A 224 21.34 -14.49 11.81
CA GLU A 224 21.45 -15.04 10.45
C GLU A 224 21.55 -16.56 10.45
N LYS A 225 22.44 -17.10 11.28
CA LYS A 225 22.71 -18.54 11.36
C LYS A 225 21.55 -19.29 12.01
N ASP A 226 21.01 -18.74 13.09
CA ASP A 226 20.07 -19.45 13.95
C ASP A 226 18.61 -19.30 13.46
N ILE A 227 18.30 -18.22 12.73
CA ILE A 227 16.92 -17.86 12.36
C ILE A 227 16.78 -17.66 10.84
N ILE A 228 17.55 -16.74 10.23
CA ILE A 228 17.29 -16.27 8.86
C ILE A 228 17.66 -17.33 7.81
N ILE A 229 18.84 -17.94 7.87
CA ILE A 229 19.26 -19.02 6.96
C ILE A 229 18.28 -20.20 7.05
N PRO A 230 17.94 -20.73 8.25
CA PRO A 230 16.93 -21.78 8.38
C PRO A 230 15.54 -21.39 7.85
N ALA A 231 15.16 -20.11 7.89
CA ALA A 231 13.91 -19.63 7.32
C ALA A 231 13.95 -19.62 5.77
N ILE A 232 15.07 -19.17 5.19
CA ILE A 232 15.29 -19.17 3.74
C ILE A 232 15.30 -20.60 3.20
N GLU A 233 15.97 -21.53 3.88
CA GLU A 233 16.00 -22.95 3.49
C GLU A 233 14.59 -23.56 3.51
N ALA A 234 13.84 -23.36 4.62
CA ALA A 234 12.47 -23.84 4.74
C ALA A 234 11.53 -23.22 3.68
N ALA A 235 11.72 -21.94 3.34
CA ALA A 235 10.98 -21.28 2.27
C ALA A 235 11.31 -21.86 0.90
N ASN A 236 12.58 -22.19 0.62
CA ASN A 236 12.97 -22.86 -0.62
C ASN A 236 12.40 -24.27 -0.72
N GLU A 237 12.38 -25.04 0.37
CA GLU A 237 11.76 -26.36 0.43
C GLU A 237 10.25 -26.31 0.14
N SER A 238 9.56 -25.22 0.52
CA SER A 238 8.15 -24.97 0.18
C SER A 238 7.94 -24.33 -1.20
N GLY A 239 9.00 -24.21 -2.01
CA GLY A 239 8.94 -23.69 -3.37
C GLY A 239 8.82 -22.17 -3.46
N ILE A 240 9.40 -21.44 -2.51
CA ILE A 240 9.61 -19.99 -2.55
C ILE A 240 11.08 -19.74 -2.89
N PHE A 241 11.37 -19.07 -4.01
CA PHE A 241 12.75 -18.78 -4.39
C PHE A 241 13.29 -17.58 -3.61
N ALA A 242 13.74 -17.86 -2.39
CA ALA A 242 14.38 -16.90 -1.50
C ALA A 242 15.90 -17.05 -1.53
N PHE A 243 16.63 -15.94 -1.64
CA PHE A 243 18.09 -15.91 -1.74
C PHE A 243 18.68 -14.95 -0.71
N GLY A 244 19.77 -15.34 -0.05
CA GLY A 244 20.44 -14.54 0.99
C GLY A 244 20.89 -15.41 2.17
N PRO A 245 21.10 -14.82 3.37
CA PRO A 245 20.95 -13.39 3.65
C PRO A 245 22.05 -12.55 2.98
N TYR A 246 21.70 -11.37 2.49
CA TYR A 246 22.67 -10.41 1.94
C TYR A 246 22.98 -9.28 2.92
N ALA A 247 24.23 -8.83 2.98
CA ALA A 247 24.60 -7.60 3.68
C ALA A 247 23.95 -6.39 2.99
N ALA A 248 23.11 -5.65 3.72
CA ALA A 248 22.23 -4.63 3.14
C ALA A 248 23.00 -3.52 2.40
N ASP A 249 24.06 -2.99 2.99
CA ASP A 249 24.90 -1.93 2.43
C ASP A 249 25.52 -2.34 1.08
N GLY A 250 26.25 -3.46 1.04
CA GLY A 250 26.87 -3.97 -0.18
C GLY A 250 25.86 -4.44 -1.22
N PHE A 251 24.68 -4.92 -0.79
CA PHE A 251 23.60 -5.35 -1.66
C PHE A 251 23.02 -4.18 -2.47
N PHE A 252 22.70 -3.06 -1.80
CA PHE A 252 22.17 -1.88 -2.48
C PHE A 252 23.26 -1.12 -3.24
N ALA A 253 24.46 -0.95 -2.67
CA ALA A 253 25.54 -0.19 -3.30
C ALA A 253 26.00 -0.78 -4.65
N ASN A 254 26.00 -2.11 -4.78
CA ASN A 254 26.38 -2.79 -6.02
C ASN A 254 25.21 -3.03 -7.00
N GLY A 255 24.03 -2.47 -6.73
CA GLY A 255 22.85 -2.65 -7.59
C GLY A 255 22.32 -4.08 -7.63
N SER A 256 22.60 -4.90 -6.61
CA SER A 256 22.20 -6.33 -6.62
C SER A 256 20.69 -6.52 -6.59
N HIS A 257 19.95 -5.54 -6.04
CA HIS A 257 18.48 -5.53 -6.01
C HIS A 257 17.85 -5.68 -7.39
N MET A 258 18.47 -5.16 -8.46
CA MET A 258 17.96 -5.28 -9.84
C MET A 258 17.94 -6.71 -10.38
N LYS A 259 18.57 -7.68 -9.68
CA LYS A 259 18.57 -9.10 -10.08
C LYS A 259 17.38 -9.88 -9.49
N PHE A 260 16.55 -9.23 -8.68
CA PHE A 260 15.45 -9.82 -7.94
C PHE A 260 14.14 -9.09 -8.24
N ASP A 261 13.03 -9.78 -8.09
CA ASP A 261 11.70 -9.21 -8.31
C ASP A 261 11.22 -8.40 -7.09
N ALA A 262 11.76 -8.73 -5.90
CA ALA A 262 11.55 -8.01 -4.66
C ALA A 262 12.64 -8.30 -3.62
N VAL A 263 12.70 -7.45 -2.60
CA VAL A 263 13.62 -7.53 -1.46
C VAL A 263 12.81 -7.62 -0.16
N LEU A 264 13.15 -8.56 0.71
CA LEU A 264 12.66 -8.66 2.08
C LEU A 264 13.73 -8.10 3.02
N ALA A 265 13.47 -6.91 3.56
CA ALA A 265 14.27 -6.30 4.60
C ALA A 265 13.79 -6.77 5.99
N MET A 266 14.69 -6.83 6.96
CA MET A 266 14.36 -7.27 8.31
C MET A 266 13.58 -6.18 9.08
N TYR A 267 13.85 -4.90 8.80
CA TYR A 267 13.18 -3.78 9.46
C TYR A 267 12.96 -2.58 8.55
N HIS A 268 12.10 -1.67 9.00
CA HIS A 268 11.66 -0.48 8.28
C HIS A 268 12.80 0.30 7.60
N ASP A 269 13.72 0.89 8.36
CA ASP A 269 14.73 1.79 7.80
C ASP A 269 15.73 1.08 6.89
N GLN A 270 15.98 -0.22 7.09
CA GLN A 270 16.86 -1.03 6.22
C GLN A 270 16.33 -1.09 4.80
N GLY A 271 15.01 -1.20 4.64
CA GLY A 271 14.35 -1.29 3.35
C GLY A 271 13.94 0.08 2.79
N LEU A 272 13.52 0.99 3.65
CA LEU A 272 12.91 2.25 3.22
C LEU A 272 13.91 3.31 2.84
N ILE A 273 15.07 3.39 3.49
CA ILE A 273 16.12 4.32 3.08
C ILE A 273 16.52 4.11 1.61
N PRO A 274 16.91 2.90 1.17
CA PRO A 274 17.26 2.67 -0.23
C PRO A 274 16.06 2.86 -1.17
N PHE A 275 14.87 2.44 -0.77
CA PHE A 275 13.65 2.67 -1.56
C PHE A 275 13.40 4.15 -1.83
N LYS A 276 13.46 4.97 -0.79
CA LYS A 276 13.31 6.43 -0.89
C LYS A 276 14.42 7.07 -1.71
N TYR A 277 15.62 6.52 -1.70
CA TYR A 277 16.71 7.05 -2.51
C TYR A 277 16.53 6.72 -4.00
N ILE A 278 16.04 5.52 -4.31
CA ILE A 278 15.90 5.01 -5.69
C ILE A 278 14.58 5.50 -6.34
N ASP A 279 13.44 5.34 -5.66
CA ASP A 279 12.09 5.54 -6.20
C ASP A 279 11.32 6.71 -5.52
N PHE A 280 12.02 7.75 -5.05
CA PHE A 280 11.47 8.79 -4.15
C PHE A 280 10.09 9.37 -4.57
N HIS A 281 9.92 9.67 -5.86
CA HIS A 281 8.77 10.44 -6.36
C HIS A 281 7.59 9.56 -6.81
N THR A 282 7.84 8.29 -7.09
CA THR A 282 6.88 7.35 -7.69
C THR A 282 6.52 6.20 -6.75
N GLY A 283 7.20 6.09 -5.61
CA GLY A 283 6.95 5.06 -4.62
C GLY A 283 5.51 5.03 -4.12
N VAL A 284 4.95 3.82 -4.06
CA VAL A 284 3.62 3.52 -3.55
C VAL A 284 3.72 2.53 -2.41
N ASN A 285 2.96 2.78 -1.34
CA ASN A 285 2.75 1.82 -0.28
C ASN A 285 1.55 0.93 -0.61
N PHE A 286 1.83 -0.31 -0.97
CA PHE A 286 0.83 -1.35 -1.22
C PHE A 286 0.74 -2.30 -0.02
N THR A 287 -0.47 -2.70 0.33
CA THR A 287 -0.69 -3.66 1.43
C THR A 287 -1.00 -5.04 0.87
N ALA A 288 0.04 -5.87 0.75
CA ALA A 288 -0.08 -7.26 0.29
C ALA A 288 -0.70 -8.16 1.36
N GLY A 289 -1.33 -9.26 0.92
CA GLY A 289 -1.99 -10.24 1.80
C GLY A 289 -3.46 -9.96 2.11
N LEU A 290 -3.97 -8.77 1.77
CA LEU A 290 -5.38 -8.46 1.95
C LEU A 290 -6.26 -9.00 0.81
N PRO A 291 -7.50 -9.44 1.11
CA PRO A 291 -8.46 -9.88 0.09
C PRO A 291 -8.91 -8.72 -0.80
N VAL A 292 -8.77 -7.49 -0.32
CA VAL A 292 -9.08 -6.24 -1.03
C VAL A 292 -7.80 -5.53 -1.48
N VAL A 293 -7.90 -4.69 -2.51
CA VAL A 293 -6.76 -3.90 -3.01
C VAL A 293 -6.72 -2.56 -2.28
N ARG A 294 -5.60 -2.28 -1.61
CA ARG A 294 -5.33 -0.96 -1.03
C ARG A 294 -3.94 -0.45 -1.39
N THR A 295 -3.89 0.78 -1.89
CA THR A 295 -2.65 1.54 -2.13
C THR A 295 -2.67 2.88 -1.39
N SER A 296 -1.51 3.50 -1.27
CA SER A 296 -1.32 4.79 -0.61
C SER A 296 -0.07 5.47 -1.16
N PRO A 297 -0.05 6.80 -1.24
CA PRO A 297 1.21 7.50 -1.42
C PRO A 297 2.15 7.19 -0.26
N ASP A 298 3.44 7.34 -0.50
CA ASP A 298 4.52 7.02 0.44
C ASP A 298 4.96 8.24 1.28
N HIS A 299 4.19 9.33 1.30
CA HIS A 299 4.45 10.52 2.10
C HIS A 299 3.43 10.72 3.22
N GLY A 300 3.80 11.53 4.22
CA GLY A 300 2.94 11.87 5.36
C GLY A 300 1.89 12.94 5.04
N THR A 301 1.28 13.50 6.10
CA THR A 301 0.24 14.54 6.02
C THR A 301 0.71 15.89 5.48
N GLY A 302 2.02 16.15 5.44
CA GLY A 302 2.59 17.37 4.84
C GLY A 302 2.05 18.66 5.44
N TYR A 303 1.88 18.73 6.76
CA TYR A 303 1.29 19.90 7.42
C TYR A 303 2.02 21.22 7.12
N ASP A 304 3.35 21.16 6.98
CA ASP A 304 4.19 22.29 6.63
C ASP A 304 3.85 22.93 5.27
N ILE A 305 3.23 22.16 4.36
CA ILE A 305 2.85 22.61 3.01
C ILE A 305 1.35 22.58 2.73
N ALA A 306 0.53 22.10 3.68
CA ALA A 306 -0.91 21.94 3.52
C ALA A 306 -1.60 23.27 3.18
N GLY A 307 -2.38 23.29 2.10
CA GLY A 307 -3.11 24.47 1.64
C GLY A 307 -2.24 25.54 0.97
N LYS A 308 -0.95 25.28 0.76
CA LYS A 308 -0.01 26.20 0.09
C LYS A 308 0.14 25.93 -1.41
N ASN A 309 -0.57 24.93 -1.95
CA ASN A 309 -0.45 24.50 -3.35
C ASN A 309 0.95 23.94 -3.73
N LEU A 310 1.73 23.48 -2.75
CA LEU A 310 3.10 22.97 -2.95
C LEU A 310 3.20 21.45 -3.01
N ALA A 311 2.15 20.72 -2.62
CA ALA A 311 2.18 19.26 -2.59
C ALA A 311 2.16 18.69 -4.01
N SER A 312 3.05 17.74 -4.29
CA SER A 312 3.03 16.99 -5.55
C SER A 312 2.03 15.85 -5.47
N GLU A 313 1.23 15.68 -6.52
CA GLU A 313 0.27 14.60 -6.66
C GLU A 313 0.84 13.31 -7.26
N SER A 314 2.12 13.29 -7.68
CA SER A 314 2.72 12.18 -8.43
C SER A 314 2.58 10.83 -7.72
N SER A 315 2.99 10.73 -6.45
CA SER A 315 2.89 9.46 -5.68
C SER A 315 1.43 9.02 -5.47
N PHE A 316 0.49 9.96 -5.33
CA PHE A 316 -0.93 9.63 -5.22
C PHE A 316 -1.50 9.12 -6.56
N ARG A 317 -1.10 9.75 -7.67
CA ARG A 317 -1.44 9.32 -9.03
C ARG A 317 -0.89 7.92 -9.32
N GLU A 318 0.36 7.64 -8.95
CA GLU A 318 0.92 6.29 -9.06
C GLU A 318 0.16 5.27 -8.19
N ALA A 319 -0.23 5.65 -6.96
CA ALA A 319 -1.05 4.79 -6.11
C ALA A 319 -2.40 4.46 -6.75
N LEU A 320 -3.02 5.42 -7.45
CA LEU A 320 -4.27 5.23 -8.19
C LEU A 320 -4.08 4.26 -9.37
N PHE A 321 -3.04 4.47 -10.19
CA PHE A 321 -2.74 3.58 -11.33
C PHE A 321 -2.37 2.16 -10.89
N MET A 322 -1.60 2.04 -9.81
CA MET A 322 -1.23 0.75 -9.24
C MET A 322 -2.44 -0.01 -8.73
N ALA A 323 -3.37 0.66 -8.02
CA ALA A 323 -4.61 0.03 -7.58
C ALA A 323 -5.42 -0.53 -8.77
N MET A 324 -5.58 0.25 -9.84
CA MET A 324 -6.26 -0.21 -11.05
C MET A 324 -5.57 -1.43 -11.67
N ASN A 325 -4.24 -1.40 -11.80
CA ASN A 325 -3.47 -2.48 -12.40
C ASN A 325 -3.59 -3.77 -11.59
N ILE A 326 -3.50 -3.69 -10.26
CA ILE A 326 -3.65 -4.84 -9.37
C ILE A 326 -5.05 -5.44 -9.47
N VAL A 327 -6.12 -4.61 -9.48
CA VAL A 327 -7.49 -5.10 -9.65
C VAL A 327 -7.65 -5.86 -10.98
N LYS A 328 -7.17 -5.29 -12.09
CA LYS A 328 -7.22 -5.95 -13.41
C LYS A 328 -6.52 -7.30 -13.37
N ARG A 329 -5.29 -7.32 -12.84
CA ARG A 329 -4.46 -8.54 -12.75
C ARG A 329 -5.09 -9.62 -11.88
N ARG A 330 -5.68 -9.27 -10.74
CA ARG A 330 -6.40 -10.22 -9.88
C ARG A 330 -7.61 -10.82 -10.59
N ARG A 331 -8.42 -10.01 -11.26
CA ARG A 331 -9.60 -10.47 -12.01
C ARG A 331 -9.23 -11.42 -13.14
N GLU A 332 -8.23 -11.04 -13.93
CA GLU A 332 -7.76 -11.85 -15.05
C GLU A 332 -7.05 -13.13 -14.56
N MET A 333 -6.29 -13.07 -13.47
CA MET A 333 -5.72 -14.27 -12.85
C MET A 333 -6.82 -15.24 -12.39
N ALA A 334 -7.89 -14.73 -11.76
CA ALA A 334 -9.03 -15.55 -11.35
C ALA A 334 -9.74 -16.20 -12.55
N GLU A 335 -9.86 -15.49 -13.67
CA GLU A 335 -10.40 -16.04 -14.93
C GLU A 335 -9.49 -17.14 -15.49
N LEU A 336 -8.19 -16.85 -15.64
CA LEU A 336 -7.19 -17.78 -16.19
C LEU A 336 -7.03 -19.06 -15.37
N THR A 337 -7.24 -18.97 -14.05
CA THR A 337 -7.10 -20.11 -13.12
C THR A 337 -8.41 -20.81 -12.77
N SER A 338 -9.53 -20.39 -13.36
CA SER A 338 -10.86 -20.95 -13.06
C SER A 338 -11.04 -22.41 -13.50
N ASN A 339 -10.36 -22.83 -14.58
CA ASN A 339 -10.46 -24.19 -15.12
C ASN A 339 -9.10 -24.70 -15.64
N PRO A 340 -8.11 -24.91 -14.76
CA PRO A 340 -6.79 -25.34 -15.16
C PRO A 340 -6.84 -26.77 -15.70
N LEU A 341 -6.05 -27.04 -16.75
CA LEU A 341 -5.87 -28.40 -17.25
C LEU A 341 -5.38 -29.30 -16.11
N LYS A 342 -6.02 -30.46 -15.94
CA LYS A 342 -5.59 -31.46 -14.96
C LYS A 342 -4.17 -31.89 -15.30
N ILE A 343 -3.22 -31.57 -14.41
CA ILE A 343 -1.85 -32.04 -14.53
C ILE A 343 -1.88 -33.55 -14.33
N THR A 344 -1.76 -34.29 -15.42
CA THR A 344 -1.62 -35.74 -15.37
C THR A 344 -0.15 -36.01 -15.08
N LYS A 345 0.17 -36.61 -13.92
CA LYS A 345 1.53 -37.13 -13.72
C LYS A 345 1.75 -38.17 -14.80
N LEU A 346 2.70 -37.93 -15.71
CA LEU A 346 3.20 -38.97 -16.60
C LEU A 346 3.55 -40.17 -15.72
N SER A 347 2.89 -41.31 -15.92
CA SER A 347 3.29 -42.53 -15.23
C SER A 347 4.73 -42.80 -15.61
N LYS A 348 5.57 -43.07 -14.61
CA LYS A 348 6.88 -43.68 -14.85
C LYS A 348 6.67 -45.13 -15.25
N ASP A 349 6.03 -45.35 -16.40
CA ASP A 349 5.95 -46.64 -17.06
C ASP A 349 6.31 -46.43 -18.53
N ARG A 350 7.61 -46.35 -18.79
CA ARG A 350 8.22 -46.94 -19.98
C ARG A 350 9.56 -47.52 -19.56
N ASP A 351 9.60 -48.84 -19.68
CA ASP A 351 10.66 -49.80 -19.34
C ASP A 351 12.08 -49.38 -19.76
#